data_AF-A0A6L6DYZ4-F1
#
_entry.id   AF-A0A6L6DYZ4-F1
#
_cell.length_a   1.000
_cell.length_b   1.000
_cell.length_c   1.000
_cell.angle_alpha   90.00
_cell.angle_beta   90.00
_cell.angle_gamma   90.00
#
_symmetry.space_group_name_H-M   'P 1'
#
loop_
_entity.id
_entity.type
_entity.pdbx_description
1 polymer ?
#
loop_
_entity_poly.entity_id
_entity_poly.type
_entity_poly.pdbx_seq_one_letter_code
_entity_poly.pdbx_strand_id
1 'polypeptide(L)'
;MAATRAKHHVSILHALDVSDSIVPQLFDADALAGKNSSVTVVDGATLPTARSYKAPEIAASTHAPGTATMPEAVIQTYRRTSFTGITDKQKGDSSHAHMETQSGGEEGERIFSRVTGYAAASVEFGVPAMPLARIPGGTHIGKILHSVYELIDPAHPDLHEHVHAVVKRFVTGDLYTTHGASIVDGVVLSLTTPLGSRLSDVTLQALGVPHRAAEMSFEMSLAHLRSGVTVQHVGKLLQRVLPADDLLMPYAHTLSHHSFNIPLAGLINGSIDALLRVSINGSDQFFISDYKSNRLDREGDDLLINAYSQDRMLVEMEHHHYPLQALIYGAAIYRFLRWRAPHLDANAAIGGFAYMFIRGMTGPETPADESGRRNGVLTWSPPVGFWSQLSDLFAGKIS
;
A
#
# COMPACT_ATOMS: atom_id res chain seq x y z
N MET A 1 8.29 -30.04 -24.14
CA MET A 1 7.52 -28.81 -24.47
C MET A 1 6.05 -29.10 -24.23
N ALA A 2 5.49 -28.59 -23.13
CA ALA A 2 4.05 -28.60 -22.88
C ALA A 2 3.67 -27.18 -22.46
N ALA A 3 3.25 -26.38 -23.44
CA ALA A 3 2.69 -25.07 -23.21
C ALA A 3 1.17 -25.22 -23.07
N THR A 4 0.67 -25.39 -21.84
CA THR A 4 -0.75 -25.21 -21.58
C THR A 4 -1.03 -23.71 -21.48
N ARG A 5 -1.27 -23.07 -22.63
CA ARG A 5 -1.99 -21.78 -22.65
C ARG A 5 -3.43 -22.08 -22.20
N ALA A 6 -3.73 -21.85 -20.92
CA ALA A 6 -5.11 -21.76 -20.49
C ALA A 6 -5.73 -20.53 -21.16
N LYS A 7 -6.55 -20.75 -22.19
CA LYS A 7 -7.44 -19.74 -22.74
C LYS A 7 -8.60 -19.58 -21.76
N HIS A 8 -8.52 -18.59 -20.89
CA HIS A 8 -9.66 -18.19 -20.05
C HIS A 8 -10.72 -17.60 -20.97
N HIS A 9 -11.91 -18.18 -20.98
CA HIS A 9 -13.09 -17.61 -21.62
C HIS A 9 -14.08 -17.24 -20.51
N VAL A 10 -14.63 -16.04 -20.59
CA VAL A 10 -15.75 -15.62 -19.75
C VAL A 10 -16.96 -15.63 -20.65
N SER A 11 -17.96 -16.45 -20.30
CA SER A 11 -19.23 -16.52 -21.01
C SER A 11 -20.29 -15.82 -20.17
N ILE A 12 -20.94 -14.81 -20.74
CA ILE A 12 -22.05 -14.09 -20.12
C ILE A 12 -23.33 -14.47 -20.85
N LEU A 13 -24.31 -15.00 -20.12
CA LEU A 13 -25.64 -15.33 -20.65
C LEU A 13 -26.61 -14.22 -20.23
N HIS A 14 -27.31 -13.62 -21.18
CA HIS A 14 -28.30 -12.59 -20.95
C HIS A 14 -29.60 -12.91 -21.70
N ALA A 15 -30.75 -12.75 -21.05
CA ALA A 15 -32.06 -12.97 -21.65
C ALA A 15 -32.55 -11.66 -22.29
N LEU A 16 -32.85 -11.68 -23.59
CA LEU A 16 -33.22 -10.48 -24.36
C LEU A 16 -34.66 -10.00 -24.15
N ASP A 17 -35.50 -10.76 -23.43
CA ASP A 17 -36.96 -10.61 -23.49
C ASP A 17 -37.61 -10.17 -22.15
N VAL A 18 -36.88 -9.44 -21.31
CA VAL A 18 -37.43 -8.88 -20.07
C VAL A 18 -37.57 -7.38 -20.25
N SER A 19 -38.80 -6.91 -20.47
CA SER A 19 -39.15 -5.50 -20.72
C SER A 19 -38.74 -4.53 -19.59
N ASP A 20 -38.36 -5.04 -18.42
CA ASP A 20 -37.93 -4.26 -17.24
C ASP A 20 -36.44 -4.43 -16.88
N SER A 21 -35.61 -5.00 -17.75
CA SER A 21 -34.18 -5.17 -17.46
C SER A 21 -33.40 -3.88 -17.70
N ILE A 22 -32.61 -3.44 -16.70
CA ILE A 22 -31.61 -2.36 -16.84
C ILE A 22 -30.34 -2.85 -17.57
N VAL A 23 -30.15 -4.17 -17.70
CA VAL A 23 -28.93 -4.76 -18.26
C VAL A 23 -28.64 -4.32 -19.71
N PRO A 24 -29.62 -4.23 -20.64
CA PRO A 24 -29.40 -3.66 -21.98
C PRO A 24 -28.93 -2.19 -21.98
N GLN A 25 -29.17 -1.44 -20.90
CA GLN A 25 -28.71 -0.05 -20.75
C GLN A 25 -27.26 0.02 -20.23
N LEU A 26 -26.75 -1.05 -19.60
CA LEU A 26 -25.39 -1.14 -19.05
C LEU A 26 -24.43 -1.98 -19.92
N PHE A 27 -24.96 -2.85 -20.78
CA PHE A 27 -24.20 -3.75 -21.65
C PHE A 27 -24.60 -3.57 -23.11
N ASP A 28 -23.83 -2.79 -23.86
CA ASP A 28 -23.92 -2.72 -25.32
C ASP A 28 -23.00 -3.79 -25.94
N ALA A 29 -23.62 -4.86 -26.46
CA ALA A 29 -22.91 -5.98 -27.07
C ALA A 29 -22.20 -5.59 -28.38
N ASP A 30 -22.72 -4.62 -29.13
CA ASP A 30 -22.12 -4.14 -30.38
C ASP A 30 -20.90 -3.25 -30.09
N ALA A 31 -20.94 -2.49 -28.99
CA ALA A 31 -19.76 -1.76 -28.49
C ALA A 31 -18.62 -2.70 -28.05
N LEU A 32 -18.96 -3.85 -27.45
CA LEU A 32 -17.98 -4.87 -27.02
C LEU A 32 -17.40 -5.67 -28.20
N ALA A 33 -18.17 -5.87 -29.27
CA ALA A 33 -17.81 -6.64 -30.45
C ALA A 33 -17.10 -5.82 -31.55
N GLY A 34 -16.65 -4.58 -31.25
CA GLY A 34 -16.02 -3.67 -32.21
C GLY A 34 -14.91 -4.32 -33.05
N LYS A 35 -14.57 -3.71 -34.20
CA LYS A 35 -13.78 -4.28 -35.32
C LYS A 35 -12.44 -4.97 -34.98
N ASN A 36 -11.89 -4.80 -33.77
CA ASN A 36 -10.65 -5.44 -33.29
C ASN A 36 -10.81 -6.21 -31.95
N SER A 37 -12.03 -6.52 -31.52
CA SER A 37 -12.26 -7.26 -30.28
C SER A 37 -12.08 -8.77 -30.48
N SER A 38 -11.47 -9.46 -29.50
CA SER A 38 -11.44 -10.93 -29.43
C SER A 38 -12.74 -11.53 -28.87
N VAL A 39 -13.83 -10.75 -28.91
CA VAL A 39 -15.13 -11.06 -28.33
C VAL A 39 -16.04 -11.52 -29.45
N THR A 40 -16.58 -12.73 -29.35
CA THR A 40 -17.56 -13.25 -30.31
C THR A 40 -18.94 -13.22 -29.67
N VAL A 41 -19.83 -12.41 -30.22
CA VAL A 41 -21.25 -12.42 -29.85
C VAL A 41 -21.91 -13.53 -30.67
N VAL A 42 -22.59 -14.45 -29.99
CA VAL A 42 -23.28 -15.58 -30.61
C VAL A 42 -24.73 -15.54 -30.16
N ASP A 43 -25.66 -15.65 -31.11
CA ASP A 43 -27.09 -15.77 -30.80
C ASP A 43 -27.34 -17.12 -30.11
N GLY A 44 -28.06 -17.12 -28.99
CA GLY A 44 -28.43 -18.33 -28.26
C GLY A 44 -29.17 -19.36 -29.13
N ALA A 45 -29.91 -18.93 -30.15
CA ALA A 45 -30.59 -19.80 -31.11
C ALA A 45 -29.62 -20.52 -32.07
N THR A 46 -28.41 -20.00 -32.24
CA THR A 46 -27.35 -20.60 -33.07
C THR A 46 -26.43 -21.52 -32.28
N LEU A 47 -26.57 -21.57 -30.95
CA LEU A 47 -25.84 -22.53 -30.13
C LEU A 47 -26.31 -23.95 -30.46
N PRO A 48 -25.40 -24.93 -30.56
CA PRO A 48 -25.78 -26.31 -30.77
C PRO A 48 -26.73 -26.74 -29.65
N THR A 49 -27.81 -27.44 -30.03
CA THR A 49 -28.83 -27.92 -29.10
C THR A 49 -28.14 -28.66 -27.96
N ALA A 50 -28.38 -28.22 -26.72
CA ALA A 50 -27.79 -28.84 -25.54
C ALA A 50 -28.13 -30.33 -25.60
N ARG A 51 -27.11 -31.17 -25.73
CA ARG A 51 -27.31 -32.61 -25.60
C ARG A 51 -27.71 -32.83 -24.15
N SER A 52 -28.98 -33.19 -23.92
CA SER A 52 -29.38 -33.70 -22.62
C SER A 52 -28.42 -34.84 -22.29
N TYR A 53 -27.64 -34.65 -21.24
CA TYR A 53 -26.78 -35.69 -20.73
C TYR A 53 -27.70 -36.85 -20.31
N LYS A 54 -27.80 -37.86 -21.18
CA LYS A 54 -28.23 -39.18 -20.75
C LYS A 54 -27.01 -39.79 -20.07
N ALA A 55 -27.08 -39.91 -18.74
CA ALA A 55 -26.19 -40.82 -18.04
C ALA A 55 -26.24 -42.16 -18.80
N PRO A 56 -25.08 -42.78 -19.09
CA PRO A 56 -25.08 -44.13 -19.67
C PRO A 56 -25.99 -45.02 -18.82
N GLU A 57 -26.73 -45.95 -19.45
CA GLU A 57 -27.39 -47.01 -18.69
C GLU A 57 -26.29 -47.80 -17.97
N ILE A 58 -26.04 -47.43 -16.72
CA ILE A 58 -25.18 -48.19 -15.84
C ILE A 58 -25.99 -49.43 -15.53
N ALA A 59 -25.71 -50.54 -16.24
CA ALA A 59 -26.17 -51.86 -15.82
C ALA A 59 -25.91 -51.95 -14.32
N ALA A 60 -26.94 -52.26 -13.53
CA ALA A 60 -26.89 -52.22 -12.06
C ALA A 60 -25.59 -52.89 -11.60
N SER A 61 -24.61 -52.06 -11.21
CA SER A 61 -23.31 -52.55 -10.80
C SER A 61 -23.54 -53.36 -9.54
N THR A 62 -23.29 -54.66 -9.60
CA THR A 62 -23.28 -55.53 -8.43
C THR A 62 -22.06 -55.29 -7.54
N HIS A 63 -21.14 -54.40 -7.95
CA HIS A 63 -20.05 -53.95 -7.10
C HIS A 63 -20.56 -53.00 -6.04
N ALA A 64 -20.30 -53.34 -4.78
CA ALA A 64 -20.46 -52.44 -3.65
C ALA A 64 -19.76 -51.10 -3.98
N PRO A 65 -20.37 -49.94 -3.66
CA PRO A 65 -19.77 -48.65 -3.95
C PRO A 65 -18.38 -48.58 -3.31
N GLY A 66 -17.35 -48.55 -4.15
CA GLY A 66 -15.98 -48.31 -3.72
C GLY A 66 -15.82 -46.83 -3.36
N THR A 67 -15.13 -46.54 -2.28
CA THR A 67 -14.67 -45.19 -1.98
C THR A 67 -13.62 -44.81 -3.03
N ALA A 68 -13.85 -43.72 -3.76
CA ALA A 68 -12.79 -43.13 -4.57
C ALA A 68 -11.64 -42.73 -3.63
N THR A 69 -10.42 -43.18 -3.93
CA THR A 69 -9.24 -42.64 -3.27
C THR A 69 -9.18 -41.16 -3.60
N MET A 70 -9.31 -40.31 -2.59
CA MET A 70 -9.11 -38.88 -2.77
C MET A 70 -7.73 -38.69 -3.42
N PRO A 71 -7.58 -37.85 -4.47
CA PRO A 71 -6.24 -37.46 -4.90
C PRO A 71 -5.47 -36.93 -3.69
N GLU A 72 -4.14 -37.10 -3.69
CA GLU A 72 -3.28 -36.51 -2.66
C GLU A 72 -3.74 -35.07 -2.39
N ALA A 73 -3.86 -34.74 -1.09
CA ALA A 73 -4.54 -33.57 -0.56
C ALA A 73 -4.47 -32.36 -1.49
N VAL A 74 -5.60 -31.67 -1.73
CA VAL A 74 -5.65 -30.42 -2.51
C VAL A 74 -4.57 -29.47 -2.00
N ILE A 75 -3.45 -29.41 -2.72
CA ILE A 75 -2.31 -28.57 -2.33
C ILE A 75 -2.67 -27.16 -2.74
N GLN A 76 -2.89 -26.29 -1.75
CA GLN A 76 -3.01 -24.86 -2.02
C GLN A 76 -1.68 -24.38 -2.62
N THR A 77 -1.68 -24.05 -3.91
CA THR A 77 -0.50 -23.54 -4.64
C THR A 77 -0.53 -22.02 -4.80
N TYR A 78 -1.63 -21.38 -4.43
CA TYR A 78 -1.94 -19.98 -4.65
C TYR A 78 -2.61 -19.35 -3.43
N ARG A 79 -2.23 -18.11 -3.10
CA ARG A 79 -2.77 -17.32 -1.98
C ARG A 79 -2.93 -15.87 -2.42
N ARG A 80 -3.88 -15.16 -1.82
CA ARG A 80 -3.97 -13.69 -1.89
C ARG A 80 -3.60 -13.15 -0.52
N THR A 81 -2.78 -12.11 -0.46
CA THR A 81 -2.29 -11.52 0.80
C THR A 81 -2.15 -10.00 0.65
N SER A 82 -1.97 -9.30 1.76
CA SER A 82 -1.68 -7.87 1.83
C SER A 82 -0.51 -7.67 2.81
N PHE A 83 0.02 -6.45 2.90
CA PHE A 83 1.01 -6.11 3.93
C PHE A 83 0.49 -6.41 5.35
N THR A 84 -0.72 -5.97 5.69
CA THR A 84 -1.36 -6.26 6.99
C THR A 84 -1.46 -7.76 7.26
N GLY A 85 -1.87 -8.55 6.25
CA GLY A 85 -1.95 -10.01 6.37
C GLY A 85 -0.59 -10.70 6.56
N ILE A 86 0.52 -10.07 6.17
CA ILE A 86 1.88 -10.53 6.49
C ILE A 86 2.20 -10.24 7.96
N THR A 87 1.91 -9.02 8.44
CA THR A 87 2.19 -8.62 9.82
C THR A 87 1.35 -9.36 10.86
N ASP A 88 0.09 -9.69 10.53
CA ASP A 88 -0.78 -10.45 11.45
C ASP A 88 -0.28 -11.89 11.63
N LYS A 89 0.19 -12.52 10.54
CA LYS A 89 0.83 -13.84 10.60
C LYS A 89 2.10 -13.83 11.43
N GLN A 90 2.87 -12.73 11.40
CA GLN A 90 4.07 -12.59 12.23
C GLN A 90 3.71 -12.56 13.72
N LYS A 91 2.59 -11.93 14.09
CA LYS A 91 2.09 -11.83 15.47
C LYS A 91 1.42 -13.12 15.98
N GLY A 92 1.22 -14.11 15.10
CA GLY A 92 0.51 -15.34 15.43
C GLY A 92 -1.02 -15.24 15.37
N ASP A 93 -1.57 -14.10 14.92
CA ASP A 93 -3.01 -13.91 14.73
C ASP A 93 -3.42 -14.49 13.35
N SER A 94 -3.79 -15.77 13.33
CA SER A 94 -4.25 -16.46 12.11
C SER A 94 -5.75 -16.28 11.83
N SER A 95 -6.49 -15.52 12.64
CA SER A 95 -7.94 -15.31 12.53
C SER A 95 -8.36 -14.51 11.29
N HIS A 96 -7.47 -13.66 10.73
CA HIS A 96 -7.75 -12.81 9.57
C HIS A 96 -7.09 -13.29 8.26
N ALA A 97 -6.56 -14.51 8.21
CA ALA A 97 -5.91 -15.04 7.00
C ALA A 97 -6.89 -15.40 5.86
N HIS A 98 -8.20 -15.20 6.06
CA HIS A 98 -9.25 -15.44 5.07
C HIS A 98 -9.99 -14.15 4.69
N MET A 99 -9.69 -13.70 3.46
CA MET A 99 -10.60 -13.04 2.53
C MET A 99 -11.07 -11.62 2.87
N GLU A 100 -10.38 -10.65 2.28
CA GLU A 100 -11.00 -9.39 1.84
C GLU A 100 -10.74 -9.17 0.35
N THR A 101 -11.82 -9.00 -0.40
CA THR A 101 -11.83 -8.59 -1.80
C THR A 101 -11.72 -7.06 -1.97
N GLN A 102 -11.64 -6.31 -0.87
CA GLN A 102 -11.45 -4.87 -0.89
C GLN A 102 -9.96 -4.52 -0.79
N SER A 103 -9.52 -3.71 -1.76
CA SER A 103 -8.22 -3.06 -1.76
C SER A 103 -8.31 -1.86 -0.84
N GLY A 104 -7.52 -1.86 0.24
CA GLY A 104 -7.41 -0.75 1.17
C GLY A 104 -8.56 -0.66 2.17
N GLY A 105 -8.23 -0.53 3.45
CA GLY A 105 -9.17 0.03 4.42
C GLY A 105 -9.48 -0.77 5.68
N GLU A 106 -8.96 -1.98 5.90
CA GLU A 106 -9.22 -2.69 7.16
C GLU A 106 -7.94 -2.89 7.97
N GLU A 107 -7.36 -1.76 8.41
CA GLU A 107 -6.88 -1.75 9.80
C GLU A 107 -8.08 -2.09 10.67
N GLY A 108 -8.10 -3.32 11.19
CA GLY A 108 -9.14 -3.80 12.09
C GLY A 108 -9.40 -2.78 13.20
N GLU A 109 -10.66 -2.66 13.60
CA GLU A 109 -11.13 -1.81 14.69
C GLU A 109 -10.39 -2.15 16.00
N ARG A 110 -9.17 -1.64 16.17
CA ARG A 110 -8.59 -1.45 17.48
C ARG A 110 -9.23 -0.20 18.05
N ILE A 111 -10.39 -0.40 18.67
CA ILE A 111 -11.02 0.54 19.60
C ILE A 111 -9.91 1.12 20.47
N PHE A 112 -9.70 2.44 20.35
CA PHE A 112 -8.80 3.29 21.15
C PHE A 112 -7.83 2.51 22.04
N SER A 113 -6.71 2.04 21.49
CA SER A 113 -5.57 1.73 22.36
C SER A 113 -5.12 3.07 22.96
N ARG A 114 -5.58 3.39 24.17
CA ARG A 114 -4.94 4.40 25.00
C ARG A 114 -3.56 3.84 25.31
N VAL A 115 -2.61 4.10 24.43
CA VAL A 115 -1.19 4.07 24.80
C VAL A 115 -1.08 5.04 25.97
N THR A 116 -0.83 4.48 27.15
CA THR A 116 -0.55 5.26 28.35
C THR A 116 0.92 5.69 28.28
N GLY A 117 1.25 6.84 28.87
CA GLY A 117 2.62 7.36 28.86
C GLY A 117 2.96 8.34 27.74
N TYR A 118 1.97 9.01 27.13
CA TYR A 118 2.23 10.20 26.32
C TYR A 118 2.76 11.36 27.16
N ALA A 119 3.50 12.28 26.53
CA ALA A 119 4.04 13.45 27.23
C ALA A 119 2.93 14.30 27.84
N ALA A 120 3.18 14.86 29.03
CA ALA A 120 2.25 15.75 29.73
C ALA A 120 1.92 17.00 28.90
N ALA A 121 0.74 17.58 29.11
CA ALA A 121 0.29 18.78 28.38
C ALA A 121 1.20 20.00 28.59
N SER A 122 1.94 20.04 29.70
CA SER A 122 2.91 21.09 30.04
C SER A 122 4.22 21.02 29.26
N VAL A 123 4.50 19.91 28.56
CA VAL A 123 5.73 19.77 27.77
C VAL A 123 5.66 20.73 26.58
N GLU A 124 6.70 21.56 26.44
CA GLU A 124 6.83 22.53 25.36
C GLU A 124 7.01 21.84 24.01
N PHE A 125 6.58 22.49 22.94
CA PHE A 125 6.68 21.92 21.60
C PHE A 125 8.10 21.93 21.04
N GLY A 126 8.92 22.94 21.37
CA GLY A 126 10.24 23.13 20.78
C GLY A 126 10.22 23.75 19.36
N VAL A 127 9.04 24.13 18.88
CA VAL A 127 8.79 24.84 17.62
C VAL A 127 7.60 25.79 17.82
N PRO A 128 7.38 26.79 16.94
CA PRO A 128 6.29 27.76 17.10
C PRO A 128 4.90 27.15 17.22
N ALA A 129 4.61 26.07 16.48
CA ALA A 129 3.32 25.39 16.52
C ALA A 129 3.43 23.89 16.20
N MET A 130 2.66 23.07 16.91
CA MET A 130 2.40 21.67 16.57
C MET A 130 0.89 21.34 16.69
N PRO A 131 0.04 21.83 15.77
CA PRO A 131 -1.42 21.74 15.92
C PRO A 131 -1.95 20.31 16.05
N LEU A 132 -1.30 19.33 15.39
CA LEU A 132 -1.70 17.92 15.47
C LEU A 132 -1.17 17.21 16.71
N ALA A 133 -0.26 17.77 17.50
CA ALA A 133 0.48 16.99 18.50
C ALA A 133 -0.41 16.37 19.60
N ARG A 134 -1.45 17.09 20.03
CA ARG A 134 -2.29 16.68 21.18
C ARG A 134 -3.61 16.03 20.77
N ILE A 135 -3.90 15.92 19.47
CA ILE A 135 -5.08 15.20 18.99
C ILE A 135 -4.92 13.72 19.37
N PRO A 136 -5.94 13.05 19.92
CA PRO A 136 -5.86 11.62 20.22
C PRO A 136 -5.37 10.82 18.99
N GLY A 137 -4.46 9.87 19.22
CA GLY A 137 -4.06 8.91 18.20
C GLY A 137 -5.12 7.83 18.01
N GLY A 138 -5.01 7.06 16.93
CA GLY A 138 -5.86 5.91 16.66
C GLY A 138 -6.12 5.67 15.18
N THR A 139 -6.62 4.49 14.84
CA THR A 139 -6.92 4.09 13.46
C THR A 139 -7.99 5.00 12.84
N HIS A 140 -8.99 5.42 13.61
CA HIS A 140 -10.06 6.30 13.12
C HIS A 140 -9.56 7.65 12.64
N ILE A 141 -8.74 8.35 13.44
CA ILE A 141 -8.16 9.64 13.01
C ILE A 141 -7.20 9.46 11.84
N GLY A 142 -6.46 8.35 11.79
CA GLY A 142 -5.58 8.01 10.68
C GLY A 142 -6.34 7.88 9.36
N LYS A 143 -7.41 7.08 9.33
CA LYS A 143 -8.27 6.90 8.13
C LYS A 143 -8.86 8.23 7.65
N ILE A 144 -9.33 9.07 8.56
CA ILE A 144 -9.85 10.40 8.22
C ILE A 144 -8.77 11.25 7.56
N LEU A 145 -7.56 11.29 8.14
CA LEU A 145 -6.47 12.10 7.61
C LEU A 145 -6.04 11.60 6.23
N HIS A 146 -5.99 10.29 5.99
CA HIS A 146 -5.73 9.73 4.64
C HIS A 146 -6.75 10.24 3.61
N SER A 147 -8.06 10.17 3.91
CA SER A 147 -9.09 10.72 3.03
C SER A 147 -8.96 12.22 2.79
N VAL A 148 -8.46 12.96 3.79
CA VAL A 148 -8.16 14.39 3.66
C VAL A 148 -6.99 14.62 2.70
N TYR A 149 -5.86 13.92 2.86
CA TYR A 149 -4.69 14.06 1.98
C TYR A 149 -4.97 13.63 0.53
N GLU A 150 -5.82 12.62 0.34
CA GLU A 150 -6.27 12.16 -0.98
C GLU A 150 -6.91 13.31 -1.79
N LEU A 151 -7.76 14.11 -1.13
CA LEU A 151 -8.63 15.09 -1.80
C LEU A 151 -8.11 16.54 -1.78
N ILE A 152 -7.11 16.84 -0.97
CA ILE A 152 -6.48 18.17 -0.97
C ILE A 152 -5.75 18.39 -2.30
N ASP A 153 -5.87 19.60 -2.86
CA ASP A 153 -4.95 20.13 -3.86
C ASP A 153 -3.89 20.93 -3.11
N PRO A 154 -2.65 20.43 -2.99
CA PRO A 154 -1.63 21.11 -2.22
C PRO A 154 -1.24 22.47 -2.80
N ALA A 155 -1.47 22.70 -4.09
CA ALA A 155 -1.10 23.92 -4.81
C ALA A 155 -2.26 24.92 -4.92
N HIS A 156 -3.37 24.71 -4.20
CA HIS A 156 -4.52 25.61 -4.23
C HIS A 156 -4.11 27.04 -3.82
N PRO A 157 -4.53 28.11 -4.53
CA PRO A 157 -4.11 29.49 -4.25
C PRO A 157 -4.47 29.95 -2.82
N ASP A 158 -5.64 29.54 -2.34
CA ASP A 158 -6.04 29.69 -0.94
C ASP A 158 -5.99 28.31 -0.27
N LEU A 159 -4.77 27.88 0.09
CA LEU A 159 -4.54 26.54 0.61
C LEU A 159 -5.30 26.32 1.93
N HIS A 160 -5.35 27.32 2.80
CA HIS A 160 -5.97 27.18 4.12
C HIS A 160 -7.49 26.96 3.99
N GLU A 161 -8.18 27.77 3.20
CA GLU A 161 -9.62 27.60 2.99
C GLU A 161 -9.95 26.28 2.25
N HIS A 162 -9.10 25.86 1.29
CA HIS A 162 -9.27 24.56 0.64
C HIS A 162 -9.15 23.39 1.61
N VAL A 163 -8.10 23.39 2.44
CA VAL A 163 -7.90 22.37 3.48
C VAL A 163 -9.07 22.40 4.46
N HIS A 164 -9.53 23.58 4.89
CA HIS A 164 -10.70 23.71 5.76
C HIS A 164 -11.95 23.09 5.16
N ALA A 165 -12.25 23.37 3.89
CA ALA A 165 -13.39 22.79 3.18
C ALA A 165 -13.33 21.25 3.09
N VAL A 166 -12.15 20.70 2.81
CA VAL A 166 -11.94 19.24 2.76
C VAL A 166 -12.05 18.62 4.15
N VAL A 167 -11.39 19.19 5.16
CA VAL A 167 -11.44 18.71 6.55
C VAL A 167 -12.86 18.66 7.07
N LYS A 168 -13.66 19.71 6.82
CA LYS A 168 -15.07 19.80 7.23
C LYS A 168 -15.96 18.70 6.61
N ARG A 169 -15.55 18.10 5.49
CA ARG A 169 -16.26 16.98 4.85
C ARG A 169 -16.08 15.65 5.60
N PHE A 170 -14.91 15.43 6.22
CA PHE A 170 -14.54 14.14 6.81
C PHE A 170 -14.48 14.15 8.34
N VAL A 171 -14.05 15.27 8.92
CA VAL A 171 -14.01 15.45 10.37
C VAL A 171 -15.36 16.00 10.82
N THR A 172 -16.09 15.23 11.62
CA THR A 172 -17.46 15.57 12.07
C THR A 172 -17.62 15.44 13.58
N GLY A 173 -18.74 15.93 14.11
CA GLY A 173 -19.10 15.80 15.52
C GLY A 173 -18.10 16.46 16.48
N ASP A 174 -17.90 15.83 17.65
CA ASP A 174 -17.04 16.35 18.72
C ASP A 174 -15.58 16.52 18.28
N LEU A 175 -15.10 15.65 17.38
CA LEU A 175 -13.74 15.74 16.85
C LEU A 175 -13.56 17.04 16.06
N TYR A 176 -14.53 17.44 15.24
CA TYR A 176 -14.48 18.71 14.51
C TYR A 176 -14.60 19.89 15.45
N THR A 177 -15.57 19.86 16.36
CA THR A 177 -15.81 20.97 17.31
C THR A 177 -14.60 21.23 18.20
N THR A 178 -13.89 20.16 18.61
CA THR A 178 -12.76 20.26 19.54
C THR A 178 -11.43 20.49 18.83
N HIS A 179 -11.22 19.86 17.67
CA HIS A 179 -9.90 19.81 17.02
C HIS A 179 -9.90 20.29 15.56
N GLY A 180 -11.04 20.70 15.00
CA GLY A 180 -11.17 21.05 13.58
C GLY A 180 -10.16 22.10 13.11
N ALA A 181 -10.05 23.23 13.82
CA ALA A 181 -9.06 24.27 13.51
C ALA A 181 -7.63 23.73 13.57
N SER A 182 -7.29 22.97 14.62
CA SER A 182 -5.96 22.37 14.77
C SER A 182 -5.65 21.33 13.68
N ILE A 183 -6.64 20.59 13.20
CA ILE A 183 -6.48 19.66 12.08
C ILE A 183 -6.17 20.44 10.80
N VAL A 184 -6.92 21.51 10.52
CA VAL A 184 -6.67 22.37 9.35
C VAL A 184 -5.26 22.95 9.39
N ASP A 185 -4.91 23.64 10.46
CA ASP A 185 -3.60 24.29 10.61
C ASP A 185 -2.46 23.26 10.52
N GLY A 186 -2.64 22.10 11.15
CA GLY A 186 -1.69 21.01 11.11
C GLY A 186 -1.48 20.42 9.73
N VAL A 187 -2.56 20.21 8.97
CA VAL A 187 -2.48 19.75 7.59
C VAL A 187 -1.80 20.80 6.70
N VAL A 188 -2.12 22.09 6.85
CA VAL A 188 -1.44 23.18 6.10
C VAL A 188 0.06 23.20 6.41
N LEU A 189 0.45 23.10 7.68
CA LEU A 189 1.86 23.04 8.08
C LEU A 189 2.57 21.82 7.48
N SER A 190 1.93 20.65 7.47
CA SER A 190 2.52 19.46 6.86
C SER A 190 2.76 19.63 5.35
N LEU A 191 1.83 20.27 4.62
CA LEU A 191 1.93 20.45 3.17
C LEU A 191 3.04 21.43 2.80
N THR A 192 3.37 22.35 3.71
CA THR A 192 4.38 23.40 3.55
C THR A 192 5.73 23.04 4.19
N THR A 193 5.83 21.87 4.82
CA THR A 193 7.09 21.40 5.41
C THR A 193 8.05 20.93 4.32
N PRO A 194 9.30 21.44 4.28
CA PRO A 194 10.34 20.89 3.42
C PRO A 194 10.57 19.41 3.72
N LEU A 195 10.67 18.57 2.68
CA LEU A 195 10.86 17.12 2.84
C LEU A 195 12.30 16.76 3.24
N GLY A 196 13.27 17.65 3.03
CA GLY A 196 14.63 17.53 3.51
C GLY A 196 15.45 16.44 2.82
N SER A 197 16.68 16.25 3.30
CA SER A 197 17.63 15.27 2.76
C SER A 197 17.77 15.39 1.23
N ARG A 198 17.67 14.28 0.50
CA ARG A 198 17.71 14.20 -0.96
C ARG A 198 16.57 14.98 -1.65
N LEU A 199 15.48 15.27 -0.94
CA LEU A 199 14.36 16.07 -1.43
C LEU A 199 14.54 17.57 -1.12
N SER A 200 15.52 17.93 -0.29
CA SER A 200 15.92 19.32 -0.01
C SER A 200 14.72 20.19 0.38
N ASP A 201 14.50 21.32 -0.29
CA ASP A 201 13.43 22.27 0.03
C ASP A 201 12.08 21.95 -0.65
N VAL A 202 11.95 20.78 -1.30
CA VAL A 202 10.69 20.37 -1.93
C VAL A 202 9.62 20.20 -0.85
N THR A 203 8.44 20.77 -1.10
CA THR A 203 7.24 20.61 -0.24
C THR A 203 6.12 19.93 -1.02
N LEU A 204 5.15 19.34 -0.32
CA LEU A 204 3.96 18.79 -0.98
C LEU A 204 3.16 19.87 -1.72
N GLN A 205 3.09 21.08 -1.13
CA GLN A 205 2.50 22.27 -1.77
C GLN A 205 3.17 22.57 -3.12
N ALA A 206 4.50 22.59 -3.18
CA ALA A 206 5.24 22.90 -4.40
C ALA A 206 5.08 21.83 -5.48
N LEU A 207 4.92 20.56 -5.09
CA LEU A 207 4.65 19.47 -6.03
C LEU A 207 3.25 19.60 -6.66
N GLY A 208 2.24 19.94 -5.85
CA GLY A 208 0.86 20.01 -6.29
C GLY A 208 0.31 18.67 -6.82
N VAL A 209 -0.92 18.71 -7.36
CA VAL A 209 -1.59 17.52 -7.91
C VAL A 209 -0.84 16.88 -9.09
N PRO A 210 -0.26 17.61 -10.07
CA PRO A 210 0.37 17.00 -11.25
C PRO A 210 1.61 16.14 -10.94
N HIS A 211 2.20 16.28 -9.75
CA HIS A 211 3.39 15.55 -9.32
C HIS A 211 3.08 14.56 -8.19
N ARG A 212 1.80 14.25 -7.95
CA ARG A 212 1.35 13.32 -6.92
C ARG A 212 0.25 12.42 -7.47
N ALA A 213 0.52 11.12 -7.57
CA ALA A 213 -0.53 10.12 -7.71
C ALA A 213 -0.96 9.68 -6.31
N ALA A 214 -2.15 10.12 -5.87
CA ALA A 214 -2.72 9.75 -4.58
C ALA A 214 -3.48 8.43 -4.65
N GLU A 215 -3.50 7.67 -3.55
CA GLU A 215 -4.27 6.42 -3.37
C GLU A 215 -4.09 5.41 -4.52
N MET A 216 -2.85 5.13 -4.88
CA MET A 216 -2.54 4.21 -5.96
C MET A 216 -2.68 2.76 -5.48
N SER A 217 -3.82 2.15 -5.79
CA SER A 217 -4.06 0.73 -5.60
C SER A 217 -3.27 -0.14 -6.58
N PHE A 218 -2.79 -1.30 -6.13
CA PHE A 218 -2.14 -2.28 -6.99
C PHE A 218 -2.55 -3.71 -6.64
N GLU A 219 -2.40 -4.58 -7.63
CA GLU A 219 -2.35 -6.02 -7.45
C GLU A 219 -1.16 -6.57 -8.24
N MET A 220 -0.35 -7.40 -7.59
CA MET A 220 0.89 -7.90 -8.15
C MET A 220 1.01 -9.41 -7.90
N SER A 221 1.36 -10.17 -8.93
CA SER A 221 1.65 -11.60 -8.80
C SER A 221 2.99 -11.85 -8.10
N LEU A 222 3.00 -12.79 -7.17
CA LEU A 222 4.18 -13.36 -6.53
C LEU A 222 4.45 -14.75 -7.10
N ALA A 223 5.58 -15.33 -6.73
CA ALA A 223 5.93 -16.70 -7.07
C ALA A 223 4.87 -17.71 -6.60
N HIS A 224 4.88 -18.91 -7.18
CA HIS A 224 4.08 -20.02 -6.65
C HIS A 224 4.58 -20.42 -5.26
N LEU A 225 3.68 -20.93 -4.40
CA LEU A 225 4.04 -21.39 -3.04
C LEU A 225 5.20 -22.40 -3.02
N ARG A 226 5.28 -23.25 -4.05
CA ARG A 226 6.35 -24.24 -4.22
C ARG A 226 7.75 -23.63 -4.41
N SER A 227 7.83 -22.35 -4.77
CA SER A 227 9.11 -21.64 -4.93
C SER A 227 9.76 -21.31 -3.60
N GLY A 228 9.04 -21.42 -2.48
CA GLY A 228 9.61 -21.25 -1.14
C GLY A 228 10.04 -19.82 -0.79
N VAL A 229 9.56 -18.80 -1.52
CA VAL A 229 9.85 -17.39 -1.21
C VAL A 229 9.14 -16.98 0.08
N THR A 230 9.85 -16.27 0.95
CA THR A 230 9.35 -15.83 2.25
C THR A 230 9.82 -14.41 2.55
N VAL A 231 9.19 -13.76 3.54
CA VAL A 231 9.63 -12.44 4.03
C VAL A 231 11.10 -12.49 4.49
N GLN A 232 11.53 -13.61 5.09
CA GLN A 232 12.92 -13.82 5.47
C GLN A 232 13.91 -13.63 4.31
N HIS A 233 13.54 -14.03 3.10
CA HIS A 233 14.39 -13.83 1.93
C HIS A 233 14.54 -12.36 1.55
N VAL A 234 13.57 -11.49 1.87
CA VAL A 234 13.70 -10.04 1.71
C VAL A 234 14.77 -9.50 2.64
N GLY A 235 14.77 -9.93 3.92
CA GLY A 235 15.82 -9.57 4.88
C GLY A 235 17.22 -9.99 4.40
N LYS A 236 17.35 -11.23 3.91
CA LYS A 236 18.62 -11.74 3.37
C LYS A 236 19.08 -10.97 2.13
N LEU A 237 18.15 -10.58 1.25
CA LEU A 237 18.46 -9.74 0.10
C LEU A 237 19.00 -8.38 0.56
N LEU A 238 18.33 -7.73 1.50
CA LEU A 238 18.76 -6.43 2.05
C LEU A 238 20.18 -6.53 2.64
N GLN A 239 20.47 -7.52 3.49
CA GLN A 239 21.81 -7.69 4.07
C GLN A 239 22.91 -7.88 3.02
N ARG A 240 22.59 -8.49 1.88
CA ARG A 240 23.56 -8.72 0.80
C ARG A 240 23.85 -7.46 0.00
N VAL A 241 22.86 -6.60 -0.21
CA VAL A 241 22.93 -5.49 -1.19
C VAL A 241 23.13 -4.13 -0.56
N LEU A 242 22.79 -3.97 0.72
CA LEU A 242 22.92 -2.71 1.43
C LEU A 242 24.33 -2.54 2.03
N PRO A 243 24.87 -1.30 2.05
CA PRO A 243 26.03 -0.96 2.88
C PRO A 243 25.81 -1.29 4.36
N ALA A 244 26.89 -1.58 5.09
CA ALA A 244 26.81 -1.96 6.51
C ALA A 244 26.23 -0.86 7.41
N ASP A 245 26.37 0.40 7.00
CA ASP A 245 25.88 1.60 7.67
C ASP A 245 24.54 2.12 7.10
N ASP A 246 23.87 1.34 6.23
CA ASP A 246 22.58 1.73 5.66
C ASP A 246 21.48 1.79 6.73
N LEU A 247 20.58 2.77 6.56
CA LEU A 247 19.41 3.01 7.41
C LEU A 247 18.58 1.75 7.68
N LEU A 248 18.42 0.88 6.67
CA LEU A 248 17.61 -0.32 6.75
C LEU A 248 18.39 -1.57 7.16
N MET A 249 19.70 -1.46 7.41
CA MET A 249 20.52 -2.63 7.80
C MET A 249 20.04 -3.27 9.11
N PRO A 250 19.72 -2.54 10.19
CA PRO A 250 19.16 -3.14 11.41
C PRO A 250 17.85 -3.89 11.13
N TYR A 251 16.96 -3.29 10.34
CA TYR A 251 15.71 -3.93 9.92
C TYR A 251 15.93 -5.18 9.04
N ALA A 252 16.97 -5.18 8.20
CA ALA A 252 17.37 -6.34 7.39
C ALA A 252 17.78 -7.54 8.26
N HIS A 253 18.42 -7.29 9.41
CA HIS A 253 18.68 -8.32 10.43
C HIS A 253 17.39 -8.83 11.06
N THR A 254 16.49 -7.94 11.46
CA THR A 254 15.16 -8.30 11.99
C THR A 254 14.38 -9.20 11.03
N LEU A 255 14.27 -8.80 9.75
CA LEU A 255 13.57 -9.59 8.74
C LEU A 255 14.21 -10.95 8.47
N SER A 256 15.51 -11.11 8.72
CA SER A 256 16.19 -12.40 8.49
C SER A 256 15.98 -13.41 9.61
N HIS A 257 15.33 -13.02 10.70
CA HIS A 257 14.98 -13.93 11.79
C HIS A 257 13.94 -14.97 11.35
N HIS A 258 13.93 -16.15 12.01
CA HIS A 258 13.04 -17.26 11.64
C HIS A 258 11.55 -16.95 11.83
N SER A 259 11.22 -15.95 12.67
CA SER A 259 9.84 -15.45 12.84
C SER A 259 9.25 -14.86 11.57
N PHE A 260 10.09 -14.47 10.61
CA PHE A 260 9.68 -13.99 9.28
C PHE A 260 9.70 -15.08 8.22
N ASN A 261 9.66 -16.36 8.61
CA ASN A 261 9.41 -17.48 7.70
C ASN A 261 7.93 -17.51 7.23
N ILE A 262 7.48 -16.40 6.66
CA ILE A 262 6.12 -16.14 6.22
C ILE A 262 6.12 -16.23 4.69
N PRO A 263 5.39 -17.20 4.09
CA PRO A 263 5.37 -17.38 2.64
C PRO A 263 4.85 -16.15 1.89
N LEU A 264 5.57 -15.76 0.84
CA LEU A 264 5.19 -14.72 -0.12
C LEU A 264 4.86 -15.41 -1.45
N ALA A 265 3.57 -15.63 -1.72
CA ALA A 265 3.14 -16.36 -2.91
C ALA A 265 1.73 -16.01 -3.38
N GLY A 266 1.49 -16.20 -4.69
CA GLY A 266 0.20 -15.95 -5.34
C GLY A 266 -0.02 -14.49 -5.73
N LEU A 267 -0.89 -13.75 -5.06
CA LEU A 267 -1.15 -12.33 -5.28
C LEU A 267 -0.91 -11.54 -4.01
N ILE A 268 -0.35 -10.35 -4.18
CA ILE A 268 -0.31 -9.33 -3.14
C ILE A 268 -1.01 -8.07 -3.63
N ASN A 269 -1.83 -7.47 -2.77
CA ASN A 269 -2.48 -6.19 -3.02
C ASN A 269 -2.09 -5.16 -1.96
N GLY A 270 -2.37 -3.89 -2.26
CA GLY A 270 -2.16 -2.76 -1.37
C GLY A 270 -2.57 -1.44 -2.00
N SER A 271 -2.61 -0.38 -1.19
CA SER A 271 -2.78 1.01 -1.62
C SER A 271 -1.55 1.81 -1.20
N ILE A 272 -1.04 2.64 -2.11
CA ILE A 272 0.05 3.57 -1.85
C ILE A 272 -0.58 4.96 -1.68
N ASP A 273 -0.51 5.54 -0.48
CA ASP A 273 -1.12 6.84 -0.20
C ASP A 273 -0.68 7.92 -1.19
N ALA A 274 0.61 7.96 -1.53
CA ALA A 274 1.13 8.85 -2.56
C ALA A 274 2.39 8.31 -3.25
N LEU A 275 2.41 8.41 -4.58
CA LEU A 275 3.63 8.35 -5.38
C LEU A 275 4.00 9.77 -5.81
N LEU A 276 5.11 10.29 -5.30
CA LEU A 276 5.58 11.65 -5.58
C LEU A 276 6.59 11.64 -6.72
N ARG A 277 6.42 12.54 -7.71
CA ARG A 277 7.36 12.75 -8.80
C ARG A 277 8.16 14.03 -8.55
N VAL A 278 9.43 13.88 -8.21
CA VAL A 278 10.33 14.98 -7.84
C VAL A 278 11.46 15.10 -8.85
N SER A 279 11.70 16.31 -9.35
CA SER A 279 12.83 16.55 -10.26
C SER A 279 14.10 16.81 -9.45
N ILE A 280 15.08 15.91 -9.57
CA ILE A 280 16.36 15.97 -8.86
C ILE A 280 17.46 16.00 -9.90
N ASN A 281 18.28 17.06 -9.89
CA ASN A 281 19.36 17.28 -10.87
C ASN A 281 18.88 17.18 -12.34
N GLY A 282 17.67 17.68 -12.62
CA GLY A 282 17.08 17.67 -13.96
C GLY A 282 16.51 16.32 -14.41
N SER A 283 16.44 15.32 -13.52
CA SER A 283 15.82 14.02 -13.78
C SER A 283 14.65 13.76 -12.84
N ASP A 284 13.53 13.28 -13.37
CA ASP A 284 12.38 12.89 -12.55
C ASP A 284 12.67 11.59 -11.77
N GLN A 285 12.45 11.63 -10.46
CA GLN A 285 12.50 10.48 -9.57
C GLN A 285 11.19 10.31 -8.82
N PHE A 286 10.81 9.06 -8.59
CA PHE A 286 9.59 8.67 -7.92
C PHE A 286 9.88 8.23 -6.48
N PHE A 287 9.13 8.78 -5.53
CA PHE A 287 9.23 8.44 -4.10
C PHE A 287 7.91 7.85 -3.61
N ILE A 288 7.98 6.60 -3.11
CA ILE A 288 6.87 5.92 -2.46
C ILE A 288 6.64 6.62 -1.10
N SER A 289 5.43 7.12 -0.87
CA SER A 289 5.13 7.93 0.31
C SER A 289 3.88 7.43 1.02
N ASP A 290 3.86 7.65 2.33
CA ASP A 290 2.76 7.26 3.22
C ASP A 290 2.66 8.29 4.34
N TYR A 291 1.42 8.69 4.68
CA TYR A 291 1.14 9.68 5.70
C TYR A 291 0.86 8.98 7.04
N LYS A 292 1.78 9.11 7.99
CA LYS A 292 1.67 8.52 9.33
C LYS A 292 1.15 9.53 10.34
N SER A 293 0.00 9.23 10.93
CA SER A 293 -0.61 10.01 12.02
C SER A 293 -0.25 9.49 13.41
N ASN A 294 0.77 8.63 13.52
CA ASN A 294 1.26 8.05 14.76
C ASN A 294 1.66 9.15 15.75
N ARG A 295 1.35 8.95 17.03
CA ARG A 295 1.74 9.85 18.11
C ARG A 295 2.98 9.24 18.79
N LEU A 296 4.13 9.91 18.64
CA LEU A 296 5.43 9.37 19.07
C LEU A 296 5.94 9.95 20.39
N ASP A 297 5.28 10.98 20.92
CA ASP A 297 5.69 11.59 22.19
C ASP A 297 5.48 10.65 23.35
N ARG A 298 6.37 10.74 24.34
CA ARG A 298 6.28 9.94 25.57
C ARG A 298 6.62 10.77 26.79
N GLU A 299 6.22 10.27 27.95
CA GLU A 299 6.63 10.83 29.23
C GLU A 299 8.17 10.90 29.30
N GLY A 300 8.67 12.05 29.75
CA GLY A 300 10.11 12.34 29.81
C GLY A 300 10.71 12.96 28.55
N ASP A 301 9.94 13.19 27.48
CA ASP A 301 10.43 14.01 26.36
C ASP A 301 10.56 15.49 26.79
N ASP A 302 11.74 16.08 26.60
CA ASP A 302 12.02 17.48 26.95
C ASP A 302 11.24 18.46 26.07
N LEU A 303 11.25 18.20 24.76
CA LEU A 303 10.51 18.96 23.74
C LEU A 303 9.72 17.99 22.88
N LEU A 304 8.47 18.32 22.61
CA LEU A 304 7.55 17.42 21.92
C LEU A 304 7.97 17.13 20.47
N ILE A 305 8.59 18.08 19.79
CA ILE A 305 9.10 17.89 18.42
C ILE A 305 10.20 16.82 18.34
N ASN A 306 10.94 16.58 19.42
CA ASN A 306 12.02 15.58 19.46
C ASN A 306 11.50 14.15 19.35
N ALA A 307 10.21 13.93 19.66
CA ALA A 307 9.53 12.67 19.43
C ALA A 307 9.50 12.25 17.95
N TYR A 308 9.66 13.21 17.04
CA TYR A 308 9.68 13.01 15.59
C TYR A 308 11.08 13.19 14.99
N SER A 309 12.11 13.05 15.81
CA SER A 309 13.50 12.93 15.34
C SER A 309 13.71 11.66 14.53
N GLN A 310 14.79 11.62 13.74
CA GLN A 310 15.11 10.49 12.86
C GLN A 310 15.15 9.15 13.63
N ASP A 311 15.85 9.11 14.77
CA ASP A 311 15.99 7.89 15.57
C ASP A 311 14.64 7.39 16.12
N ARG A 312 13.79 8.32 16.57
CA ARG A 312 12.46 7.99 17.10
C ARG A 312 11.54 7.47 16.00
N MET A 313 11.57 8.11 14.82
CA MET A 313 10.82 7.66 13.66
C MET A 313 11.32 6.31 13.14
N LEU A 314 12.63 6.04 13.18
CA LEU A 314 13.18 4.74 12.78
C LEU A 314 12.68 3.60 13.66
N VAL A 315 12.67 3.80 14.98
CA VAL A 315 12.11 2.81 15.93
C VAL A 315 10.65 2.52 15.59
N GLU A 316 9.85 3.55 15.32
CA GLU A 316 8.45 3.38 14.94
C GLU A 316 8.29 2.67 13.58
N MET A 317 9.09 3.04 12.58
CA MET A 317 9.12 2.40 11.27
C MET A 317 9.38 0.90 11.40
N GLU A 318 10.37 0.50 12.21
CA GLU A 318 10.68 -0.90 12.45
C GLU A 318 9.57 -1.62 13.23
N HIS A 319 9.02 -0.98 14.26
CA HIS A 319 7.96 -1.55 15.10
C HIS A 319 6.72 -1.91 14.30
N HIS A 320 6.36 -1.07 13.33
CA HIS A 320 5.20 -1.27 12.46
C HIS A 320 5.53 -1.95 11.13
N HIS A 321 6.77 -2.38 10.90
CA HIS A 321 7.22 -3.00 9.65
C HIS A 321 7.00 -2.12 8.40
N TYR A 322 6.92 -0.80 8.55
CA TYR A 322 6.74 0.14 7.43
C TYR A 322 7.82 0.04 6.35
N PRO A 323 9.11 -0.25 6.63
CA PRO A 323 10.06 -0.49 5.56
C PRO A 323 9.68 -1.69 4.68
N LEU A 324 9.13 -2.77 5.24
CA LEU A 324 8.65 -3.91 4.42
C LEU A 324 7.48 -3.50 3.54
N GLN A 325 6.56 -2.67 4.06
CA GLN A 325 5.47 -2.08 3.27
C GLN A 325 6.02 -1.29 2.08
N ALA A 326 6.95 -0.35 2.34
CA ALA A 326 7.59 0.47 1.31
C ALA A 326 8.31 -0.37 0.24
N LEU A 327 8.97 -1.46 0.64
CA LEU A 327 9.65 -2.39 -0.27
C LEU A 327 8.67 -3.12 -1.19
N ILE A 328 7.54 -3.60 -0.65
CA ILE A 328 6.48 -4.23 -1.45
C ILE A 328 5.92 -3.23 -2.45
N TYR A 329 5.65 -1.99 -2.01
CA TYR A 329 5.12 -0.92 -2.84
C TYR A 329 6.10 -0.53 -3.95
N GLY A 330 7.38 -0.39 -3.62
CA GLY A 330 8.43 -0.11 -4.60
C GLY A 330 8.59 -1.21 -5.65
N ALA A 331 8.44 -2.48 -5.29
CA ALA A 331 8.42 -3.57 -6.27
C ALA A 331 7.19 -3.51 -7.20
N ALA A 332 6.02 -3.12 -6.67
CA ALA A 332 4.82 -2.90 -7.47
C ALA A 332 5.02 -1.74 -8.46
N ILE A 333 5.55 -0.61 -7.99
CA ILE A 333 5.89 0.56 -8.84
C ILE A 333 6.94 0.19 -9.89
N TYR A 334 7.97 -0.56 -9.53
CA TYR A 334 9.00 -1.01 -10.47
C TYR A 334 8.39 -1.80 -11.63
N ARG A 335 7.50 -2.76 -11.33
CA ARG A 335 6.80 -3.53 -12.37
C ARG A 335 5.82 -2.68 -13.17
N PHE A 336 5.12 -1.76 -12.52
CA PHE A 336 4.22 -0.81 -13.17
C PHE A 336 4.96 0.09 -14.17
N LEU A 337 6.08 0.69 -13.77
CA LEU A 337 6.90 1.54 -14.65
C LEU A 337 7.45 0.76 -15.83
N ARG A 338 7.96 -0.46 -15.61
CA ARG A 338 8.42 -1.33 -16.71
C ARG A 338 7.32 -1.66 -17.71
N TRP A 339 6.08 -1.73 -17.28
CA TRP A 339 4.93 -2.00 -18.15
C TRP A 339 4.43 -0.75 -18.87
N ARG A 340 4.25 0.36 -18.14
CA ARG A 340 3.60 1.59 -18.65
C ARG A 340 4.57 2.58 -19.29
N ALA A 341 5.82 2.57 -18.86
CA ALA A 341 6.88 3.46 -19.34
C ALA A 341 8.17 2.66 -19.61
N PRO A 342 8.16 1.71 -20.57
CA PRO A 342 9.29 0.82 -20.83
C PRO A 342 10.58 1.52 -21.33
N HIS A 343 10.48 2.79 -21.71
CA HIS A 343 11.62 3.63 -22.07
C HIS A 343 12.36 4.21 -20.85
N LEU A 344 11.75 4.19 -19.67
CA LEU A 344 12.38 4.62 -18.42
C LEU A 344 13.17 3.47 -17.81
N ASP A 345 14.37 3.76 -17.31
CA ASP A 345 15.05 2.85 -16.39
C ASP A 345 14.34 2.91 -15.03
N ALA A 346 13.48 1.92 -14.77
CA ALA A 346 12.70 1.84 -13.55
C ALA A 346 13.57 1.72 -12.28
N ASN A 347 14.80 1.21 -12.35
CA ASN A 347 15.68 1.18 -11.17
C ASN A 347 16.17 2.59 -10.83
N ALA A 348 16.57 3.37 -11.84
CA ALA A 348 17.05 4.74 -11.66
C ALA A 348 15.90 5.72 -11.37
N ALA A 349 14.72 5.46 -11.92
CA ALA A 349 13.55 6.31 -11.76
C ALA A 349 12.96 6.25 -10.35
N ILE A 350 13.09 5.16 -9.60
CA ILE A 350 12.57 5.07 -8.23
C ILE A 350 13.65 5.54 -7.25
N GLY A 351 13.50 6.76 -6.75
CA GLY A 351 14.44 7.41 -5.82
C GLY A 351 14.40 6.82 -4.40
N GLY A 352 13.35 6.07 -4.07
CA GLY A 352 13.19 5.38 -2.79
C GLY A 352 11.85 5.68 -2.15
N PHE A 353 11.83 5.88 -0.84
CA PHE A 353 10.60 6.24 -0.11
C PHE A 353 10.77 7.51 0.73
N ALA A 354 9.65 8.16 1.02
CA ALA A 354 9.53 9.31 1.90
C ALA A 354 8.30 9.13 2.81
N TYR A 355 8.51 8.65 4.03
CA TYR A 355 7.44 8.46 5.01
C TYR A 355 7.27 9.73 5.84
N MET A 356 6.02 10.16 5.99
CA MET A 356 5.67 11.48 6.49
C MET A 356 4.87 11.35 7.78
N PHE A 357 5.55 11.49 8.92
CA PHE A 357 4.92 11.58 10.24
C PHE A 357 4.36 12.99 10.43
N ILE A 358 3.14 13.20 9.92
CA ILE A 358 2.54 14.53 9.72
C ILE A 358 2.43 15.36 11.00
N ARG A 359 2.47 14.74 12.19
CA ARG A 359 2.46 15.44 13.49
C ARG A 359 3.79 16.13 13.81
N GLY A 360 4.88 15.65 13.23
CA GLY A 360 6.21 16.25 13.32
C GLY A 360 6.52 17.24 12.19
N MET A 361 5.63 17.37 11.21
CA MET A 361 5.78 18.28 10.07
C MET A 361 5.11 19.62 10.38
N THR A 362 5.91 20.60 10.79
CA THR A 362 5.47 21.84 11.47
C THR A 362 5.67 23.10 10.64
N GLY A 363 5.78 22.96 9.31
CA GLY A 363 5.95 24.05 8.36
C GLY A 363 7.43 24.32 8.00
N PRO A 364 7.72 25.49 7.40
CA PRO A 364 9.06 25.85 6.93
C PRO A 364 10.15 25.80 8.00
N GLU A 365 9.79 26.13 9.25
CA GLU A 365 10.69 26.16 10.41
C GLU A 365 10.86 24.78 11.08
N THR A 366 10.40 23.69 10.44
CA THR A 366 10.56 22.34 11.00
C THR A 366 12.05 22.02 11.18
N PRO A 367 12.49 21.60 12.39
CA PRO A 367 13.90 21.34 12.67
C PRO A 367 14.53 20.37 11.67
N ALA A 368 15.76 20.67 11.26
CA ALA A 368 16.61 19.79 10.48
C ALA A 368 17.85 19.42 11.28
N ASP A 369 18.34 18.21 11.10
CA ASP A 369 19.68 17.85 11.58
C ASP A 369 20.78 18.36 10.64
N GLU A 370 22.05 18.11 11.00
CA GLU A 370 23.21 18.54 10.21
C GLU A 370 23.24 17.95 8.79
N SER A 371 22.52 16.85 8.55
CA SER A 371 22.38 16.22 7.22
C SER A 371 21.18 16.77 6.42
N GLY A 372 20.49 17.77 6.95
CA GLY A 372 19.30 18.36 6.35
C GLY A 372 18.06 17.47 6.44
N ARG A 373 18.05 16.42 7.28
CA ARG A 373 16.88 15.56 7.50
C ARG A 373 15.93 16.26 8.46
N ARG A 374 14.67 16.38 8.06
CA ARG A 374 13.65 17.14 8.80
C ARG A 374 12.94 16.24 9.81
N ASN A 375 12.61 16.77 10.98
CA ASN A 375 11.72 16.07 11.90
C ASN A 375 10.38 15.81 11.21
N GLY A 376 9.79 14.64 11.47
CA GLY A 376 8.55 14.22 10.81
C GLY A 376 8.71 13.65 9.40
N VAL A 377 9.90 13.68 8.78
CA VAL A 377 10.13 13.11 7.45
C VAL A 377 11.28 12.12 7.47
N LEU A 378 11.01 10.88 7.06
CA LEU A 378 12.01 9.81 6.98
C LEU A 378 12.14 9.34 5.54
N THR A 379 13.33 9.52 4.98
CA THR A 379 13.64 9.16 3.59
C THR A 379 14.66 8.05 3.53
N TRP A 380 14.58 7.24 2.47
CA TRP A 380 15.58 6.21 2.16
C TRP A 380 15.74 6.10 0.66
N SER A 381 16.97 5.85 0.21
CA SER A 381 17.28 5.60 -1.20
C SER A 381 17.94 4.23 -1.37
N PRO A 382 17.49 3.43 -2.34
CA PRO A 382 18.04 2.10 -2.60
C PRO A 382 19.38 2.17 -3.36
N PRO A 383 20.23 1.14 -3.24
CA PRO A 383 21.38 0.98 -4.13
C PRO A 383 20.93 0.69 -5.57
N VAL A 384 21.82 0.94 -6.53
CA VAL A 384 21.54 0.72 -7.96
C VAL A 384 21.17 -0.75 -8.22
N GLY A 385 20.11 -0.97 -9.01
CA GLY A 385 19.64 -2.31 -9.39
C GLY A 385 18.85 -3.05 -8.29
N PHE A 386 18.60 -2.41 -7.15
CA PHE A 386 17.86 -3.02 -6.04
C PHE A 386 16.45 -3.48 -6.43
N TRP A 387 15.67 -2.62 -7.09
CA TRP A 387 14.27 -2.92 -7.41
C TRP A 387 14.12 -4.10 -8.37
N SER A 388 15.03 -4.25 -9.33
CA SER A 388 15.10 -5.44 -10.16
C SER A 388 15.31 -6.71 -9.35
N GLN A 389 16.26 -6.70 -8.39
CA GLN A 389 16.57 -7.86 -7.57
C GLN A 389 15.41 -8.23 -6.64
N LEU A 390 14.76 -7.22 -6.03
CA LEU A 390 13.58 -7.44 -5.20
C LEU A 390 12.40 -8.00 -6.01
N SER A 391 12.16 -7.45 -7.21
CA SER A 391 11.14 -7.96 -8.12
C SER A 391 11.43 -9.40 -8.56
N ASP A 392 12.70 -9.74 -8.81
CA ASP A 392 13.15 -11.09 -9.19
C ASP A 392 12.97 -12.09 -8.05
N LEU A 393 13.28 -11.69 -6.81
CA LEU A 393 12.99 -12.47 -5.61
C LEU A 393 11.49 -12.77 -5.50
N PHE A 394 10.63 -11.76 -5.65
CA PHE A 394 9.18 -11.94 -5.65
C PHE A 394 8.67 -12.79 -6.83
N ALA A 395 9.45 -12.94 -7.90
CA ALA A 395 9.16 -13.84 -9.02
C ALA A 395 9.68 -15.27 -8.81
N GLY A 396 10.32 -15.57 -7.67
CA GLY A 396 10.79 -16.92 -7.33
C GLY A 396 12.26 -17.18 -7.66
N LYS A 397 13.02 -16.16 -8.08
CA LYS A 397 14.46 -16.27 -8.31
C LYS A 397 15.20 -16.08 -6.99
N ILE A 398 15.27 -17.15 -6.19
CA ILE A 398 16.05 -17.17 -4.95
C ILE A 398 17.52 -17.39 -5.34
N SER A 399 18.32 -16.34 -5.21
CA SER A 399 19.78 -16.36 -5.39
C SER A 399 20.50 -16.57 -4.07
#